data_AF-A0A3B5ZN72-F1
#
_entry.id   AF-A0A3B5ZN72-F1
#
_cell.length_a   1.000
_cell.length_b   1.000
_cell.length_c   1.000
_cell.angle_alpha   90.00
_cell.angle_beta   90.00
_cell.angle_gamma   90.00
#
_symmetry.space_group_name_H-M   'P 1'
#
loop_
_entity.id
_entity.type
_entity.pdbx_description
1 polymer ?
#
loop_
_entity_poly.entity_id
_entity_poly.type
_entity_poly.pdbx_seq_one_letter_code
_entity_poly.pdbx_strand_id
1 'polypeptide(L)'
;MASTSSSFEKDEEPSDPQLQKIAPADPAVGRGPAGNSAEPSTTEIKKKKKKVLIQVPDSDVKRVLSYREETSDLKVPGLFVRRDPKLAANWAIMLANLAMYDEQTKGRMLEEQRDFRQQLKTKGRVTYELEVDEDDDRFKDVESTSSGQRRYRPGVMKPKDGQTRKLN
;
A
#
# COMPACT_ATOMS: atom_id res chain seq x y z
N MET A 1 54.19 1.32 37.95
CA MET A 1 53.93 -0.07 38.33
C MET A 1 52.50 -0.41 37.97
N ALA A 2 52.31 -1.55 37.30
CA ALA A 2 51.07 -2.22 36.88
C ALA A 2 50.20 -1.55 35.80
N SER A 3 50.29 -2.15 34.61
CA SER A 3 49.40 -2.07 33.44
C SER A 3 48.37 -3.18 33.47
N THR A 4 47.20 -2.98 32.82
CA THR A 4 46.48 -3.88 31.88
C THR A 4 45.27 -3.10 31.34
N SER A 5 45.23 -2.63 30.08
CA SER A 5 44.95 -3.33 28.81
C SER A 5 43.55 -3.94 28.69
N SER A 6 42.71 -3.38 27.82
CA SER A 6 42.06 -4.13 26.72
C SER A 6 41.37 -3.18 25.74
N SER A 7 41.92 -3.11 24.52
CA SER A 7 41.32 -2.53 23.33
C SER A 7 40.23 -3.44 22.75
N PHE A 8 39.21 -2.90 22.08
CA PHE A 8 38.97 -3.16 20.66
C PHE A 8 37.90 -2.21 20.08
N GLU A 9 38.10 -1.89 18.80
CA GLU A 9 37.37 -0.93 17.98
C GLU A 9 36.05 -1.46 17.41
N LYS A 10 35.23 -0.49 16.96
CA LYS A 10 34.49 -0.41 15.69
C LYS A 10 33.11 -1.06 15.48
N ASP A 11 32.25 -0.17 14.99
CA ASP A 11 31.38 -0.25 13.81
C ASP A 11 30.07 -1.05 13.83
N GLU A 12 29.12 -0.40 13.15
CA GLU A 12 27.95 -0.87 12.43
C GLU A 12 26.58 -1.02 13.15
N GLU A 13 25.62 -0.53 12.37
CA GLU A 13 24.20 -0.32 12.60
C GLU A 13 23.41 -1.63 12.34
N PRO A 14 22.08 -1.58 12.17
CA PRO A 14 21.05 -2.05 13.09
C PRO A 14 20.53 -3.46 12.78
N SER A 15 19.83 -4.11 13.73
CA SER A 15 19.05 -5.33 13.45
C SER A 15 17.69 -5.32 14.14
N ASP A 16 16.68 -5.00 13.32
CA ASP A 16 15.33 -5.57 13.19
C ASP A 16 14.71 -6.35 14.38
N PRO A 17 13.62 -5.87 15.02
CA PRO A 17 12.85 -6.68 15.96
C PRO A 17 11.90 -7.63 15.21
N GLN A 18 12.27 -8.91 15.22
CA GLN A 18 11.48 -10.03 14.75
C GLN A 18 10.07 -10.09 15.37
N LEU A 19 9.11 -10.35 14.48
CA LEU A 19 7.73 -10.75 14.71
C LEU A 19 7.58 -11.80 15.83
N GLN A 20 6.81 -11.44 16.87
CA GLN A 20 6.40 -12.38 17.91
C GLN A 20 5.40 -13.40 17.34
N LYS A 21 5.88 -14.64 17.31
CA LYS A 21 5.18 -15.88 16.98
C LYS A 21 4.28 -16.28 18.16
N ILE A 22 2.96 -16.16 18.04
CA ILE A 22 2.01 -16.77 18.98
C ILE A 22 1.68 -18.18 18.46
N ALA A 23 2.07 -19.20 19.24
CA ALA A 23 1.77 -20.61 18.99
C ALA A 23 0.33 -20.94 19.46
N PRO A 24 -0.39 -21.88 18.81
CA PRO A 24 -1.67 -22.35 19.29
C PRO A 24 -1.52 -23.45 20.35
N ALA A 25 -2.31 -23.35 21.42
CA ALA A 25 -2.40 -24.35 22.47
C ALA A 25 -3.33 -25.52 22.04
N ASP A 26 -2.85 -26.74 22.28
CA ASP A 26 -3.56 -28.02 22.16
C ASP A 26 -4.77 -28.12 23.10
N PRO A 27 -5.83 -28.83 22.69
CA PRO A 27 -6.60 -29.63 23.63
C PRO A 27 -6.66 -31.10 23.18
N ALA A 28 -6.04 -31.98 23.96
CA ALA A 28 -6.18 -33.42 23.83
C ALA A 28 -7.31 -33.97 24.73
N VAL A 29 -7.99 -35.00 24.21
CA VAL A 29 -8.83 -36.03 24.87
C VAL A 29 -10.26 -35.59 25.25
N GLY A 30 -11.38 -36.19 24.83
CA GLY A 30 -11.66 -37.41 24.06
C GLY A 30 -12.91 -38.13 24.63
N ARG A 31 -14.00 -38.30 23.84
CA ARG A 31 -14.99 -39.42 23.93
C ARG A 31 -16.01 -39.35 22.78
N GLY A 32 -16.07 -40.35 21.91
CA GLY A 32 -17.09 -40.50 20.85
C GLY A 32 -18.41 -41.12 21.37
N PRO A 33 -19.31 -41.69 20.52
CA PRO A 33 -19.24 -41.87 19.06
C PRO A 33 -20.53 -41.52 18.26
N ALA A 34 -20.43 -41.65 16.93
CA ALA A 34 -21.49 -41.89 15.93
C ALA A 34 -22.43 -40.73 15.56
N GLY A 35 -22.26 -40.24 14.33
CA GLY A 35 -23.26 -39.44 13.63
C GLY A 35 -22.71 -38.96 12.30
N ASN A 36 -23.07 -39.65 11.22
CA ASN A 36 -22.83 -39.20 9.85
C ASN A 36 -23.35 -37.77 9.70
N SER A 37 -22.44 -36.83 9.44
CA SER A 37 -22.78 -35.60 8.79
C SER A 37 -21.70 -35.38 7.74
N ALA A 38 -22.10 -35.36 6.48
CA ALA A 38 -21.24 -34.90 5.41
C ALA A 38 -20.89 -33.44 5.74
N GLU A 39 -19.74 -33.23 6.36
CA GLU A 39 -19.13 -31.92 6.43
C GLU A 39 -18.85 -31.50 4.98
N PRO A 40 -19.37 -30.35 4.51
CA PRO A 40 -18.78 -29.76 3.32
C PRO A 40 -17.32 -29.49 3.70
N SER A 41 -16.40 -30.17 3.03
CA SER A 41 -15.00 -29.77 3.05
C SER A 41 -14.95 -28.35 2.50
N THR A 42 -15.02 -27.36 3.40
CA THR A 42 -14.58 -26.01 3.13
C THR A 42 -13.06 -26.06 3.06
N THR A 43 -12.54 -26.72 2.04
CA THR A 43 -11.28 -26.30 1.44
C THR A 43 -11.54 -24.87 1.00
N GLU A 44 -11.05 -23.90 1.76
CA GLU A 44 -10.93 -22.54 1.29
C GLU A 44 -10.06 -22.59 0.02
N ILE A 45 -10.71 -22.65 -1.13
CA ILE A 45 -10.05 -22.53 -2.41
C ILE A 45 -9.47 -21.12 -2.41
N LYS A 46 -8.15 -21.00 -2.22
CA LYS A 46 -7.45 -19.73 -2.35
C LYS A 46 -7.74 -19.20 -3.75
N LYS A 47 -8.58 -18.16 -3.82
CA LYS A 47 -8.90 -17.48 -5.06
C LYS A 47 -7.60 -16.91 -5.63
N LYS A 48 -7.39 -17.14 -6.91
CA LYS A 48 -6.26 -16.54 -7.62
C LYS A 48 -6.46 -15.04 -7.67
N LYS A 49 -5.38 -14.28 -7.50
CA LYS A 49 -5.39 -12.82 -7.56
C LYS A 49 -4.76 -12.34 -8.86
N LYS A 50 -5.33 -11.30 -9.46
CA LYS A 50 -4.77 -10.55 -10.58
C LYS A 50 -4.49 -9.10 -10.15
N LYS A 51 -3.49 -8.48 -10.78
CA LYS A 51 -3.22 -7.05 -10.67
C LYS A 51 -3.91 -6.29 -11.80
N VAL A 52 -4.62 -5.24 -11.43
CA VAL A 52 -5.43 -4.42 -12.34
C VAL A 52 -4.98 -2.97 -12.23
N LEU A 53 -4.88 -2.27 -13.37
CA LEU A 53 -4.60 -0.84 -13.41
C LEU A 53 -5.92 -0.05 -13.44
N ILE A 54 -6.16 0.74 -12.41
CA ILE A 54 -7.38 1.57 -12.30
C ILE A 54 -6.99 3.02 -12.51
N GLN A 55 -7.76 3.71 -13.35
CA GLN A 55 -7.59 5.14 -13.55
C GLN A 55 -8.11 5.92 -12.34
N VAL A 56 -7.30 6.87 -11.86
CA VAL A 56 -7.71 7.82 -10.82
C VAL A 56 -8.70 8.82 -11.43
N PRO A 57 -9.83 9.11 -10.77
CA PRO A 57 -10.77 10.13 -11.23
C PRO A 57 -10.11 11.51 -11.38
N ASP A 58 -10.50 12.25 -12.43
CA ASP A 58 -9.92 13.57 -12.72
C ASP A 58 -10.09 14.57 -11.57
N SER A 59 -11.16 14.44 -10.78
CA SER A 59 -11.39 15.27 -9.58
C SER A 59 -10.30 15.07 -8.53
N ASP A 60 -9.88 13.82 -8.30
CA ASP A 60 -8.85 13.49 -7.33
C ASP A 60 -7.47 13.87 -7.84
N VAL A 61 -7.22 13.65 -9.14
CA VAL A 61 -5.99 14.13 -9.79
C VAL A 61 -5.86 15.64 -9.64
N LYS A 62 -6.93 16.41 -9.89
CA LYS A 62 -6.92 17.86 -9.69
C LYS A 62 -6.67 18.23 -8.23
N ARG A 63 -7.28 17.51 -7.27
CA ARG A 63 -7.09 17.77 -5.84
C ARG A 63 -5.62 17.60 -5.42
N VAL A 64 -4.99 16.49 -5.77
CA VAL A 64 -3.58 16.22 -5.47
C VAL A 64 -2.68 17.25 -6.16
N LEU A 65 -2.94 17.57 -7.43
CA LEU A 65 -2.15 18.56 -8.16
C LEU A 65 -2.32 19.99 -7.62
N SER A 66 -3.46 20.30 -7.02
CA SER A 66 -3.74 21.61 -6.40
C SER A 66 -3.09 21.79 -5.03
N TYR A 67 -2.56 20.72 -4.44
CA TYR A 67 -1.89 20.81 -3.14
C TYR A 67 -0.77 21.86 -3.17
N ARG A 68 -0.79 22.72 -2.15
CA ARG A 68 0.23 23.71 -1.86
C ARG A 68 0.58 23.57 -0.40
N GLU A 69 1.87 23.62 -0.11
CA GLU A 69 2.32 23.70 1.26
C GLU A 69 1.95 25.07 1.83
N GLU A 70 1.08 25.07 2.84
CA GLU A 70 0.75 26.28 3.59
C GLU A 70 1.52 26.27 4.91
N THR A 71 2.36 27.28 5.12
CA THR A 71 2.97 27.54 6.43
C THR A 71 1.90 28.14 7.33
N SER A 72 1.17 27.28 8.01
CA SER A 72 0.12 27.69 8.92
C SER A 72 0.71 28.16 10.24
N ASP A 73 0.93 29.47 10.39
CA ASP A 73 1.28 30.12 11.67
C ASP A 73 0.05 30.19 12.60
N LEU A 74 -0.50 29.01 12.94
CA LEU A 74 -1.68 28.91 13.78
C LEU A 74 -1.28 29.10 15.24
N LYS A 75 -1.51 30.31 15.75
CA LYS A 75 -1.36 30.63 17.18
C LYS A 75 -2.72 30.84 17.81
N VAL A 76 -2.89 30.36 19.04
CA VAL A 76 -4.08 30.66 19.84
C VAL A 76 -4.10 32.17 20.13
N PRO A 77 -5.16 32.90 19.75
CA PRO A 77 -5.21 34.34 20.00
C PRO A 77 -5.17 34.64 21.50
N GLY A 78 -4.34 35.61 21.91
CA GLY A 78 -4.12 35.94 23.32
C GLY A 78 -5.38 36.33 24.11
N LEU A 79 -6.43 36.79 23.42
CA LEU A 79 -7.74 37.06 24.02
C LEU A 79 -8.37 35.81 24.65
N PHE A 80 -8.25 34.65 23.98
CA PHE A 80 -8.79 33.38 24.48
C PHE A 80 -7.99 32.88 25.68
N VAL A 81 -6.66 33.07 25.65
CA VAL A 81 -5.78 32.72 26.78
C VAL A 81 -6.19 33.45 28.06
N ARG A 82 -6.62 34.72 27.93
CA ARG A 82 -7.06 35.53 29.08
C ARG A 82 -8.48 35.21 29.53
N ARG A 83 -9.39 34.92 28.60
CA ARG A 83 -10.83 34.73 28.88
C ARG A 83 -11.15 33.32 29.37
N ASP A 84 -10.54 32.31 28.76
CA ASP A 84 -10.70 30.91 29.13
C ASP A 84 -9.38 30.16 28.86
N PRO A 85 -8.48 30.10 29.85
CA PRO A 85 -7.17 29.48 29.68
C PRO A 85 -7.26 27.97 29.43
N LYS A 86 -8.32 27.31 29.91
CA LYS A 86 -8.51 25.86 29.72
C LYS A 86 -8.89 25.56 28.27
N LEU A 87 -9.81 26.34 27.70
CA LEU A 87 -10.16 26.24 26.29
C LEU A 87 -8.96 26.59 25.40
N ALA A 88 -8.20 27.63 25.73
CA ALA A 88 -7.00 28.01 25.00
C ALA A 88 -5.93 26.90 25.00
N ALA A 89 -5.72 26.21 26.12
CA ALA A 89 -4.81 25.08 26.22
C ALA A 89 -5.23 23.90 25.32
N ASN A 90 -6.53 23.53 25.34
CA ASN A 90 -7.06 22.50 24.45
C ASN A 90 -6.87 22.87 22.98
N TRP A 91 -7.08 24.14 22.64
CA TRP A 91 -6.91 24.60 21.26
C TRP A 91 -5.44 24.54 20.83
N ALA A 92 -4.51 24.93 21.71
CA ALA A 92 -3.08 24.81 21.46
C ALA A 92 -2.66 23.35 21.22
N ILE A 93 -3.21 22.40 21.99
CA ILE A 93 -2.95 20.97 21.80
C ILE A 93 -3.46 20.50 20.43
N MET A 94 -4.68 20.90 20.04
CA MET A 94 -5.23 20.55 18.72
C MET A 94 -4.36 21.11 17.59
N LEU A 95 -3.90 22.35 17.69
CA LEU A 95 -3.02 22.97 16.71
C LEU A 95 -1.65 22.26 16.63
N ALA A 96 -1.08 21.88 17.76
CA ALA A 96 0.17 21.12 17.79
C ALA A 96 0.01 19.73 17.14
N ASN A 97 -1.09 19.02 17.41
CA ASN A 97 -1.38 17.74 16.78
C ASN A 97 -1.56 17.87 15.27
N LEU A 98 -2.23 18.93 14.81
CA LEU A 98 -2.38 19.21 13.39
C LEU A 98 -1.03 19.48 12.72
N ALA A 99 -0.18 20.30 13.33
CA ALA A 99 1.16 20.58 12.82
C ALA A 99 2.02 19.31 12.67
N MET A 100 1.97 18.42 13.67
CA MET A 100 2.67 17.13 13.58
C MET A 100 2.12 16.24 12.44
N TYR A 101 0.80 16.22 12.26
CA TYR A 101 0.17 15.46 11.18
C TYR A 101 0.56 16.01 9.80
N ASP A 102 0.56 17.33 9.64
CA ASP A 102 0.95 17.99 8.40
C ASP A 102 2.42 17.69 8.07
N GLU A 103 3.32 17.75 9.05
CA GLU A 103 4.74 17.43 8.85
C GLU A 103 4.94 15.97 8.40
N GLN A 104 4.21 15.03 9.01
CA GLN A 104 4.29 13.60 8.66
C GLN A 104 3.73 13.29 7.26
N THR A 105 2.72 14.03 6.81
CA THR A 105 2.00 13.74 5.56
C THR A 105 2.50 14.56 4.38
N LYS A 106 3.11 15.73 4.62
CA LYS A 106 3.64 16.63 3.59
C LYS A 106 4.55 15.92 2.60
N GLY A 107 5.53 15.15 3.09
CA GLY A 107 6.49 14.46 2.23
C GLY A 107 5.81 13.53 1.23
N ARG A 108 4.86 12.73 1.71
CA ARG A 108 4.08 11.79 0.89
C ARG A 108 3.21 12.52 -0.12
N MET A 109 2.56 13.61 0.28
CA MET A 109 1.70 14.38 -0.63
C MET A 109 2.50 15.02 -1.78
N LEU A 110 3.70 15.56 -1.47
CA LEU A 110 4.57 16.13 -2.50
C LEU A 110 5.13 15.06 -3.46
N GLU A 111 5.45 13.88 -2.94
CA GLU A 111 5.87 12.73 -3.75
C GLU A 111 4.74 12.27 -4.67
N GLU A 112 3.52 12.10 -4.15
CA GLU A 112 2.35 11.72 -4.94
C GLU A 112 2.03 12.78 -6.02
N GLN A 113 2.16 14.07 -5.68
CA GLN A 113 2.02 15.16 -6.64
C GLN A 113 3.05 15.08 -7.77
N ARG A 114 4.30 14.74 -7.47
CA ARG A 114 5.36 14.52 -8.46
C ARG A 114 5.04 13.33 -9.36
N ASP A 115 4.63 12.21 -8.77
CA ASP A 115 4.28 10.99 -9.48
C ASP A 115 3.10 11.21 -10.44
N PHE A 116 2.06 11.91 -9.98
CA PHE A 116 0.90 12.24 -10.81
C PHE A 116 1.31 13.09 -12.02
N ARG A 117 2.17 14.10 -11.81
CA ARG A 117 2.70 14.91 -12.93
C ARG A 117 3.50 14.05 -13.91
N GLN A 118 4.30 13.12 -13.42
CA GLN A 118 5.10 12.24 -14.28
C GLN A 118 4.21 11.25 -15.06
N GLN A 119 3.21 10.66 -14.42
CA GLN A 119 2.26 9.77 -15.09
C GLN A 119 1.43 10.51 -16.14
N LEU A 120 0.93 11.71 -15.84
CA LEU A 120 0.23 12.53 -16.83
C LEU A 120 1.12 12.88 -18.02
N LYS A 121 2.40 13.20 -17.79
CA LYS A 121 3.34 13.49 -18.87
C LYS A 121 3.67 12.29 -19.75
N THR A 122 3.73 11.09 -19.18
CA THR A 122 4.19 9.86 -19.86
C THR A 122 3.05 9.04 -20.46
N LYS A 123 1.93 8.92 -19.75
CA LYS A 123 0.78 8.08 -20.11
C LYS A 123 -0.47 8.88 -20.46
N GLY A 124 -0.51 10.19 -20.18
CA GLY A 124 -1.70 11.03 -20.35
C GLY A 124 -2.80 10.80 -19.31
N ARG A 125 -2.61 9.84 -18.39
CA ARG A 125 -3.56 9.44 -17.35
C ARG A 125 -2.83 9.00 -16.09
N VAL A 126 -3.45 9.17 -14.92
CA VAL A 126 -2.96 8.66 -13.64
C VAL A 126 -3.64 7.35 -13.32
N THR A 127 -2.87 6.34 -12.93
CA THR A 127 -3.37 5.00 -12.63
C THR A 127 -2.71 4.44 -11.38
N TYR A 128 -3.45 3.65 -10.60
CA TYR A 128 -2.91 2.85 -9.50
C TYR A 128 -3.14 1.35 -9.74
N GLU A 129 -2.28 0.52 -9.14
CA GLU A 129 -2.41 -0.94 -9.20
C GLU A 129 -3.27 -1.43 -8.03
N LEU A 130 -4.23 -2.31 -8.33
CA LEU A 130 -5.06 -2.99 -7.34
C LEU A 130 -4.98 -4.50 -7.53
N GLU A 131 -4.70 -5.23 -6.46
CA GLU A 131 -4.82 -6.68 -6.43
C GLU A 131 -6.27 -7.09 -6.15
N VAL A 132 -6.86 -7.82 -7.09
CA VAL A 132 -8.25 -8.27 -7.03
C VAL A 132 -8.32 -9.75 -7.32
N ASP A 133 -9.32 -10.45 -6.80
CA ASP A 133 -9.61 -11.82 -7.20
C ASP A 133 -9.84 -11.91 -8.72
N GLU A 134 -9.35 -12.97 -9.35
CA GLU A 134 -9.46 -13.18 -10.81
C GLU A 134 -10.92 -13.16 -11.28
N ASP A 135 -11.81 -13.72 -10.46
CA ASP A 135 -13.24 -13.89 -10.72
C ASP A 135 -14.10 -12.69 -10.27
N ASP A 136 -13.51 -11.55 -9.85
CA ASP A 136 -14.30 -10.37 -9.49
C ASP A 136 -14.93 -9.73 -10.74
N ASP A 137 -16.24 -9.85 -10.84
CA ASP A 137 -17.06 -9.34 -11.94
C ASP A 137 -16.89 -7.84 -12.18
N ARG A 138 -16.58 -7.06 -11.13
CA ARG A 138 -16.40 -5.59 -11.23
C ARG A 138 -15.18 -5.20 -12.06
N PHE A 139 -14.20 -6.11 -12.19
CA PHE A 139 -12.93 -5.86 -12.87
C PHE A 139 -12.70 -6.83 -14.04
N LYS A 140 -13.78 -7.33 -14.65
CA LYS A 140 -13.70 -8.18 -15.85
C LYS A 140 -13.13 -7.41 -17.05
N ASP A 141 -13.54 -6.16 -17.22
CA ASP A 141 -13.20 -5.35 -18.39
C ASP A 141 -11.96 -4.45 -18.19
N VAL A 142 -11.35 -4.48 -17.01
CA VAL A 142 -10.23 -3.59 -16.69
C VAL A 142 -8.90 -4.23 -17.08
N GLU A 143 -8.02 -3.43 -17.68
CA GLU A 143 -6.71 -3.85 -18.17
C GLU A 143 -5.88 -4.49 -17.03
N SER A 144 -5.61 -5.79 -17.16
CA SER A 144 -4.66 -6.47 -16.29
C SER A 144 -3.23 -6.01 -16.60
N THR A 145 -2.39 -5.86 -15.57
CA THR A 145 -0.99 -5.43 -15.73
C THR A 145 -0.11 -6.45 -16.48
N SER A 146 -0.64 -7.64 -16.77
CA SER A 146 0.08 -8.76 -17.38
C SER A 146 0.19 -8.67 -18.90
N SER A 147 0.26 -7.45 -19.47
CA SER A 147 0.58 -7.25 -20.88
C SER A 147 2.06 -7.54 -21.14
N GLY A 148 2.44 -8.81 -21.00
CA GLY A 148 3.74 -9.30 -21.42
C GLY A 148 3.86 -9.09 -22.92
N GLN A 149 4.85 -8.29 -23.33
CA GLN A 149 5.24 -8.13 -24.72
C GLN A 149 5.47 -9.52 -25.30
N ARG A 150 4.52 -10.00 -26.11
CA ARG A 150 4.57 -11.33 -26.70
C ARG A 150 5.84 -11.38 -27.54
N ARG A 151 6.86 -12.08 -27.05
CA ARG A 151 8.08 -12.32 -27.81
C ARG A 151 7.68 -13.00 -29.10
N TYR A 152 7.98 -12.36 -30.22
CA TYR A 152 7.86 -13.01 -31.52
C TYR A 152 8.72 -14.29 -31.46
N ARG A 153 8.06 -15.43 -31.62
CA ARG A 153 8.70 -16.73 -31.70
C ARG A 153 8.76 -17.06 -33.19
N PRO A 154 9.87 -16.77 -33.88
CA PRO A 154 10.01 -17.18 -35.27
C PRO A 154 9.76 -18.70 -35.36
N GLY A 155 8.83 -19.11 -36.23
CA GLY A 155 8.42 -20.51 -36.40
C GLY A 155 7.11 -20.94 -35.72
N VAL A 156 6.51 -20.11 -34.85
CA VAL A 156 5.19 -20.42 -34.28
C VAL A 156 4.10 -20.03 -35.27
N MET A 157 3.62 -21.01 -36.04
CA MET A 157 2.51 -20.82 -36.96
C MET A 157 1.18 -20.86 -36.17
N LYS A 158 0.41 -19.77 -36.21
CA LYS A 158 -0.98 -19.80 -35.76
C LYS A 158 -1.88 -20.14 -36.94
N PRO A 159 -2.78 -21.13 -36.84
CA PRO A 159 -3.79 -21.33 -37.85
C PRO A 159 -4.75 -20.14 -37.81
N LYS A 160 -4.79 -19.37 -38.89
CA LYS A 160 -5.91 -18.48 -39.18
C LYS A 160 -6.76 -19.24 -40.21
N ASP A 161 -8.00 -19.55 -39.85
CA ASP A 161 -9.00 -20.12 -40.76
C ASP A 161 -8.53 -21.39 -41.51
N GLY A 162 -7.83 -22.29 -40.82
CA GLY A 162 -7.40 -23.58 -41.40
C GLY A 162 -6.24 -23.50 -42.39
N GLN A 163 -5.62 -22.34 -42.61
CA GLN A 163 -4.41 -22.21 -43.41
C GLN A 163 -3.22 -21.70 -42.59
N THR A 164 -2.14 -22.49 -42.58
CA THR A 164 -0.83 -22.09 -42.07
C THR A 164 -0.12 -21.21 -43.10
N ARG A 165 -0.18 -19.88 -42.94
CA ARG A 165 0.68 -18.95 -43.70
C ARG A 165 1.84 -18.47 -42.85
N LYS A 166 3.04 -18.46 -43.45
CA LYS A 166 4.24 -17.84 -42.87
C LYS A 166 3.97 -16.33 -42.76
N LEU A 167 4.09 -15.79 -41.55
CA LEU A 167 4.26 -14.36 -41.35
C LEU A 167 5.71 -14.03 -41.75
N ASN A 168 5.88 -13.24 -42.79
CA ASN A 168 7.16 -12.62 -43.15
C ASN A 168 7.41 -11.42 -42.23
#